data_AF-A0A3D4QV75-F1
#
_entry.id   AF-A0A3D4QV75-F1
#
_cell.length_a   1.000
_cell.length_b   1.000
_cell.length_c   1.000
_cell.angle_alpha   90.00
_cell.angle_beta   90.00
_cell.angle_gamma   90.00
#
_symmetry.space_group_name_H-M   'P 1'
#
loop_
_entity.id
_entity.type
_entity.pdbx_description
1 polymer ?
#
loop_
_entity_poly.entity_id
_entity_poly.type
_entity_poly.pdbx_seq_one_letter_code
_entity_poly.pdbx_strand_id
1 'polypeptide(L)'
;LEAYNGLADYLANFVADEREMKKYIIGTISKLDAPLTPQMKGERSELYYFTGLTQEDIQKERDEILATTAEDIKGLSSMAADVLKKDYLCVVGGQGKIKQNEGLFKNLVSVFK
;
A
#
# COMPACT_ATOMS: atom_id res chain seq x y z
N LEU A 1 7.98 15.12 2.49
CA LEU A 1 8.49 14.12 3.46
C LEU A 1 7.68 14.15 4.74
N GLU A 2 7.41 15.33 5.30
CA GLU A 2 6.61 15.52 6.52
C GLU A 2 5.31 14.69 6.55
N ALA A 3 4.50 14.70 5.48
CA ALA A 3 3.28 13.89 5.41
C ALA A 3 3.53 12.37 5.53
N TYR A 4 4.64 11.87 4.98
CA TYR A 4 5.01 10.46 5.10
C TYR A 4 5.54 10.14 6.51
N ASN A 5 6.30 11.06 7.10
CA ASN A 5 6.82 10.90 8.47
C ASN A 5 5.68 10.86 9.50
N GLY A 6 4.58 11.58 9.25
CA GLY A 6 3.38 11.56 10.11
C GLY A 6 2.46 10.34 9.93
N LEU A 7 2.80 9.37 9.07
CA LEU A 7 1.93 8.22 8.79
C LEU A 7 1.67 7.36 10.03
N ALA A 8 2.70 7.10 10.83
CA ALA A 8 2.55 6.27 12.04
C ALA A 8 1.58 6.93 13.05
N ASP A 9 1.72 8.23 13.26
CA ASP A 9 0.84 9.01 14.14
C ASP A 9 -0.58 9.09 13.60
N TYR A 10 -0.73 9.25 12.28
CA TYR A 10 -2.04 9.22 11.63
C TYR A 10 -2.75 7.87 11.86
N LEU A 11 -2.04 6.76 11.66
CA LEU A 11 -2.59 5.43 11.89
C LEU A 11 -2.94 5.21 13.36
N ALA A 12 -2.07 5.60 14.30
CA ALA A 12 -2.32 5.45 15.73
C ALA A 12 -3.58 6.20 16.20
N ASN A 13 -3.87 7.33 15.58
CA ASN A 13 -5.04 8.17 15.87
C ASN A 13 -6.19 7.97 14.86
N PHE A 14 -6.15 6.91 14.05
CA PHE A 14 -7.17 6.66 13.04
C PHE A 14 -8.54 6.47 13.70
N VAL A 15 -9.53 7.24 13.28
CA VAL A 15 -10.91 7.10 13.73
C VAL A 15 -11.79 7.05 12.48
N ALA A 16 -12.62 6.02 12.41
CA ALA A 16 -13.61 5.86 11.36
C ALA A 16 -14.89 5.30 11.98
N ASP A 17 -16.03 5.85 11.60
CA ASP A 17 -17.31 5.26 11.95
C ASP A 17 -17.63 4.00 11.11
N GLU A 18 -18.71 3.31 11.44
CA GLU A 18 -19.14 2.10 10.71
C GLU A 18 -19.33 2.38 9.20
N ARG A 19 -19.85 3.56 8.85
CA ARG A 19 -20.11 3.93 7.46
C ARG A 19 -18.82 4.17 6.69
N GLU A 20 -17.85 4.84 7.31
CA GLU A 20 -16.51 5.08 6.75
C GLU A 20 -15.75 3.78 6.57
N MET A 21 -15.74 2.90 7.59
CA MET A 21 -15.13 1.58 7.48
C MET A 21 -15.76 0.75 6.36
N LYS A 22 -17.10 0.74 6.29
CA LYS A 22 -17.81 0.04 5.21
C LYS A 22 -17.44 0.58 3.83
N LYS A 23 -17.24 1.89 3.70
CA LYS A 23 -16.78 2.50 2.44
C LYS A 23 -15.38 2.02 2.05
N TYR A 24 -14.46 1.93 3.01
CA TYR A 24 -13.10 1.41 2.75
C TYR A 24 -13.16 -0.06 2.32
N ILE A 25 -13.92 -0.89 3.03
CA ILE A 25 -14.11 -2.32 2.70
C ILE A 25 -14.70 -2.48 1.30
N ILE A 26 -15.80 -1.77 0.98
CA ILE A 26 -16.43 -1.82 -0.35
C ILE A 26 -15.44 -1.37 -1.44
N GLY A 27 -14.66 -0.32 -1.17
CA GLY A 27 -13.64 0.17 -2.10
C GLY A 27 -12.56 -0.88 -2.39
N THR A 28 -12.16 -1.67 -1.40
CA THR A 28 -11.20 -2.77 -1.56
C THR A 28 -11.82 -3.94 -2.33
N ILE A 29 -13.02 -4.40 -1.93
CA ILE A 29 -13.73 -5.50 -2.60
C ILE A 29 -14.01 -5.17 -4.08
N SER A 30 -14.40 -3.93 -4.38
CA SER A 30 -14.65 -3.48 -5.75
C SER A 30 -13.43 -3.64 -6.68
N LYS A 31 -12.21 -3.47 -6.15
CA LYS A 31 -10.98 -3.72 -6.92
C LYS A 31 -10.71 -5.20 -7.13
N LEU A 32 -10.97 -6.04 -6.13
CA LEU A 32 -10.81 -7.49 -6.24
C LEU A 32 -11.78 -8.09 -7.27
N ASP A 33 -13.03 -7.61 -7.26
CA ASP A 33 -14.13 -8.09 -8.10
C ASP A 33 -14.22 -7.34 -9.44
N ALA A 34 -13.21 -6.53 -9.79
CA ALA A 34 -13.18 -5.82 -11.06
C ALA A 34 -13.31 -6.80 -12.23
N PRO A 35 -14.16 -6.49 -13.24
CA PRO A 35 -14.36 -7.38 -14.37
C PRO A 35 -13.08 -7.55 -15.18
N LEU A 36 -12.76 -8.79 -15.52
CA LEU A 36 -11.57 -9.14 -16.28
C LEU A 36 -11.93 -9.57 -17.70
N THR A 37 -11.11 -9.14 -18.66
CA THR A 37 -11.13 -9.70 -20.01
C THR A 37 -10.64 -11.15 -19.98
N PRO A 38 -10.90 -11.95 -21.04
CA PRO A 38 -10.39 -13.32 -21.12
C PRO A 38 -8.86 -13.41 -20.97
N GLN A 39 -8.10 -12.47 -21.55
CA GLN A 39 -6.65 -12.41 -21.41
C GLN A 39 -6.23 -12.21 -19.94
N MET A 40 -6.83 -11.22 -19.26
CA MET A 40 -6.50 -10.92 -17.86
C MET A 40 -6.83 -12.08 -16.92
N LYS A 41 -7.86 -12.87 -17.24
CA LYS A 41 -8.16 -14.11 -16.50
C LYS A 41 -7.04 -15.15 -16.66
N GLY A 42 -6.49 -15.28 -17.86
CA GLY A 42 -5.33 -16.13 -18.13
C GLY A 42 -4.11 -15.70 -17.33
N GLU A 43 -3.73 -14.42 -17.42
CA GLU A 43 -2.60 -13.83 -16.67
C GLU A 43 -2.73 -14.03 -15.15
N ARG A 44 -3.95 -13.83 -14.62
CA ARG A 44 -4.24 -14.06 -13.20
C ARG A 44 -4.11 -15.53 -12.81
N SER A 45 -4.60 -16.45 -13.65
CA SER A 45 -4.49 -17.89 -13.41
C SER A 45 -3.03 -18.36 -13.43
N GLU A 46 -2.21 -17.84 -14.34
CA GLU A 46 -0.78 -18.12 -14.40
C GLU A 46 -0.07 -17.61 -13.14
N LEU A 47 -0.36 -16.38 -12.72
CA LEU A 47 0.17 -15.82 -11.48
C LEU A 47 -0.15 -16.72 -10.29
N TYR A 48 -1.41 -17.12 -10.12
CA TYR A 48 -1.83 -18.00 -9.02
C TYR A 48 -1.09 -19.33 -9.04
N TYR A 49 -0.93 -19.94 -10.21
CA TYR A 49 -0.20 -21.20 -10.35
C TYR A 49 1.28 -21.05 -9.95
N PHE A 50 1.97 -20.02 -10.46
CA PHE A 50 3.40 -19.85 -10.20
C PHE A 50 3.72 -19.36 -8.78
N THR A 51 2.83 -18.61 -8.15
CA THR A 51 2.99 -18.19 -6.74
C THR A 51 2.47 -19.22 -5.74
N GLY A 52 1.78 -20.27 -6.21
CA GLY A 52 1.15 -21.28 -5.36
C GLY A 52 -0.07 -20.75 -4.60
N LEU A 53 -0.66 -19.64 -5.05
CA LEU A 53 -1.83 -19.03 -4.41
C LEU A 53 -3.06 -19.94 -4.63
N THR A 54 -3.65 -20.43 -3.55
CA THR A 54 -4.81 -21.32 -3.62
C THR A 54 -6.13 -20.55 -3.57
N GLN A 55 -7.22 -21.21 -3.95
CA GLN A 55 -8.56 -20.65 -3.77
C GLN A 55 -8.91 -20.42 -2.29
N GLU A 56 -8.33 -21.22 -1.39
CA GLU A 56 -8.48 -21.05 0.05
C GLU A 56 -7.79 -19.76 0.53
N ASP A 57 -6.57 -19.49 0.06
CA ASP A 57 -5.86 -18.23 0.37
C ASP A 57 -6.64 -17.00 -0.10
N ILE A 58 -7.16 -17.06 -1.33
CA ILE A 58 -7.99 -15.99 -1.91
C ILE A 58 -9.25 -15.77 -1.07
N GLN A 59 -9.91 -16.84 -0.65
CA GLN A 59 -11.13 -16.74 0.16
C GLN A 59 -10.82 -16.20 1.56
N LYS A 60 -9.72 -16.65 2.17
CA LYS A 60 -9.25 -16.14 3.45
C LYS A 60 -8.95 -14.65 3.41
N GLU A 61 -8.23 -14.16 2.39
CA GLU A 61 -7.96 -12.73 2.21
C GLU A 61 -9.27 -11.93 2.11
N ARG A 62 -10.25 -12.43 1.35
CA ARG A 62 -11.57 -11.78 1.24
C ARG A 62 -12.28 -11.71 2.60
N ASP A 63 -12.27 -12.79 3.38
CA ASP A 63 -12.92 -12.82 4.68
C ASP A 63 -12.25 -11.86 5.68
N GLU A 64 -10.91 -11.77 5.65
CA GLU A 64 -10.13 -10.81 6.45
C GLU A 64 -10.45 -9.35 6.07
N ILE A 65 -10.59 -9.05 4.78
CA ILE A 65 -10.99 -7.71 4.30
C ILE A 65 -12.40 -7.36 4.79
N LEU A 66 -13.35 -8.30 4.72
CA LEU A 66 -14.73 -8.08 5.16
C LEU A 66 -14.86 -7.92 6.68
N ALA A 67 -13.96 -8.54 7.44
CA ALA A 67 -13.92 -8.48 8.90
C ALA A 67 -13.10 -7.31 9.46
N THR A 68 -12.43 -6.52 8.60
CA THR A 68 -11.52 -5.45 9.02
C THR A 68 -12.23 -4.38 9.86
N THR A 69 -11.61 -4.00 10.98
CA THR A 69 -12.08 -2.99 11.93
C THR A 69 -11.17 -1.75 11.93
N ALA A 70 -11.61 -0.67 12.58
CA ALA A 70 -10.77 0.52 12.75
C ALA A 70 -9.54 0.24 13.63
N GLU A 71 -9.67 -0.67 14.60
CA GLU A 71 -8.59 -1.14 15.47
C GLU A 71 -7.49 -1.84 14.68
N ASP A 72 -7.84 -2.63 13.66
CA ASP A 72 -6.86 -3.27 12.77
C ASP A 72 -6.03 -2.22 12.02
N ILE A 73 -6.68 -1.15 11.54
CA ILE A 73 -5.98 -0.03 10.89
C ILE A 73 -5.04 0.69 11.87
N LYS A 74 -5.48 0.92 13.12
CA LYS A 74 -4.61 1.47 14.18
C LYS A 74 -3.41 0.58 14.47
N GLY A 75 -3.61 -0.75 14.45
CA GLY A 75 -2.56 -1.75 14.67
C GLY A 75 -1.38 -1.64 13.70
N LEU A 76 -1.61 -1.13 12.49
CA LEU A 76 -0.58 -0.92 11.48
C LEU A 76 0.43 0.19 11.83
N SER A 77 0.12 1.05 12.82
CA SER A 77 0.99 2.15 13.24
C SER A 77 2.40 1.68 13.65
N SER A 78 2.50 0.55 14.34
CA SER A 78 3.79 -0.02 14.78
C SER A 78 4.66 -0.41 13.59
N MET A 79 4.09 -1.18 12.65
CA MET A 79 4.75 -1.57 11.41
C MET A 79 5.15 -0.35 10.57
N ALA A 80 4.26 0.64 10.45
CA ALA A 80 4.57 1.87 9.73
C ALA A 80 5.75 2.62 10.35
N ALA A 81 5.80 2.74 11.69
CA ALA A 81 6.92 3.33 12.40
C ALA A 81 8.24 2.59 12.13
N ASP A 82 8.23 1.26 12.16
CA ASP A 82 9.42 0.45 11.92
C ASP A 82 9.93 0.53 10.48
N VAL A 83 9.03 0.64 9.51
CA VAL A 83 9.41 0.88 8.11
C VAL A 83 10.00 2.27 7.93
N LEU A 84 9.37 3.31 8.50
CA LEU A 84 9.83 4.69 8.37
C LEU A 84 11.19 4.93 9.03
N LYS A 85 11.50 4.25 10.14
CA LYS A 85 12.82 4.31 10.80
C LYS A 85 13.98 3.91 9.89
N LYS A 86 13.74 3.10 8.85
CA LYS A 86 14.79 2.69 7.90
C LYS A 86 15.24 3.85 6.99
N ASP A 87 14.42 4.89 6.87
CA ASP A 87 14.71 6.14 6.14
C ASP A 87 15.26 5.91 4.72
N TYR A 88 14.61 5.00 3.98
CA TYR A 88 14.92 4.77 2.58
C TYR A 88 14.15 5.74 1.69
N LEU A 89 14.85 6.74 1.15
CA LEU A 89 14.30 7.76 0.26
C LEU A 89 14.76 7.54 -1.18
N CYS A 90 13.80 7.45 -2.10
CA CYS A 90 14.03 7.42 -3.54
C CYS A 90 13.05 8.40 -4.21
N VAL A 91 13.59 9.40 -4.92
CA VAL A 91 12.80 10.47 -5.54
C VAL A 91 13.24 10.66 -6.99
N VAL A 92 12.26 10.63 -7.90
CA VAL A 92 12.43 11.04 -9.30
C VAL A 92 11.81 12.41 -9.48
N GLY A 93 12.55 13.36 -10.02
CA GLY A 93 12.09 14.74 -10.14
C GLY A 93 13.07 15.63 -10.89
N GLY A 94 12.73 16.91 -10.98
CA GLY A 94 13.55 17.89 -11.71
C GLY A 94 14.94 18.05 -11.06
N GLN A 95 15.99 17.98 -11.88
CA GLN A 95 17.39 18.05 -11.43
C GLN A 95 17.67 19.24 -10.50
N GLY A 96 17.14 20.43 -10.82
CA GLY A 96 17.35 21.62 -10.00
C GLY A 96 16.80 21.48 -8.58
N LYS A 97 15.61 20.91 -8.42
CA LYS A 97 14.98 20.68 -7.10
C LYS A 97 15.69 19.60 -6.31
N ILE A 98 16.14 18.54 -6.98
CA ILE A 98 16.91 17.45 -6.36
C ILE A 98 18.26 17.99 -5.85
N LYS A 99 18.99 18.74 -6.68
CA LYS A 99 20.28 19.35 -6.28
C LYS A 99 20.13 20.33 -5.12
N GLN A 100 19.08 21.14 -5.11
CA GLN A 100 18.77 22.03 -3.97
C GLN A 100 18.56 21.28 -2.65
N ASN A 101 18.22 19.99 -2.71
CA ASN A 101 17.96 19.15 -1.54
C ASN A 101 18.89 17.93 -1.50
N GLU A 102 20.10 18.04 -2.07
CA GLU A 102 21.02 16.91 -2.24
C GLU A 102 21.39 16.23 -0.91
N GLY A 103 21.42 16.99 0.19
CA GLY A 103 21.70 16.48 1.54
C GLY A 103 20.68 15.46 2.07
N LEU A 104 19.50 15.35 1.45
CA LEU A 104 18.50 14.32 1.78
C LEU A 104 18.83 12.96 1.17
N PHE A 105 19.75 12.90 0.21
CA PHE A 105 19.97 11.71 -0.62
C PHE A 105 21.41 11.23 -0.49
N LYS A 106 21.56 9.91 -0.37
CA LYS A 106 22.89 9.27 -0.36
C LYS A 106 23.52 9.27 -1.76
N ASN A 107 22.71 9.13 -2.80
CA ASN A 107 23.15 9.02 -4.19
C ASN A 107 22.21 9.81 -5.11
N LEU A 108 22.77 10.49 -6.11
CA LEU A 108 22.03 11.14 -7.19
C LEU A 108 22.37 10.47 -8.53
N VAL A 109 21.35 10.07 -9.28
CA VAL A 109 21.49 9.40 -10.58
C VAL A 109 20.72 10.16 -11.64
N SER A 110 21.38 10.47 -12.78
CA SER A 110 20.68 11.02 -13.95
C SER A 110 19.99 9.89 -14.70
N VAL A 111 18.66 9.89 -14.67
CA VAL A 111 17.84 8.83 -15.29
C VAL A 111 17.73 9.02 -16.81
N PHE A 112 17.83 10.27 -17.28
CA PHE A 112 17.84 10.62 -18.70
C PHE A 112 19.20 11.22 -19.07
N LYS A 113 19.67 10.92 -20.27
CA LYS A 113 20.86 11.52 -20.89
C LYS A 113 20.44 12.70 -21.76
#